data_AF-A0A1J6IPG5-F1
#
_entry.id   AF-A0A1J6IPG5-F1
#
_cell.length_a   1.000
_cell.length_b   1.000
_cell.length_c   1.000
_cell.angle_alpha   90.00
_cell.angle_beta   90.00
_cell.angle_gamma   90.00
#
_symmetry.space_group_name_H-M   'P 1'
#
loop_
_entity.id
_entity.type
_entity.pdbx_description
1 polymer ?
#
loop_
_entity_poly.entity_id
_entity_poly.type
_entity_poly.pdbx_seq_one_letter_code
_entity_poly.pdbx_strand_id
1 'polypeptide(L)'
;MTTLSFPFIPPPTAAFAATRLMLKDVMASLRTGGYSIVALAMRVKYPELADLKSMTVFAIDDLSIFDGGNGHEYVANLGFHIVPNRLLMASELVRLPHDTELLTMDRGEKLVVTTEGGNGPLVPMRINYVKVKNLDLVYNNRIVVHGLSTPFPRIRRHQNDGTQEFQEMMMGTVQ
;
A
#
# COMPACT_ATOMS: atom_id res chain seq x y z
N MET A 1 46.31 19.16 17.29
CA MET A 1 45.46 18.07 17.78
C MET A 1 44.05 18.32 17.26
N THR A 2 43.56 17.52 16.32
CA THR A 2 42.19 17.61 15.78
C THR A 2 41.27 16.76 16.66
N THR A 3 40.28 17.39 17.28
CA THR A 3 39.32 16.68 18.14
C THR A 3 38.23 16.08 17.26
N LEU A 4 38.00 14.78 17.37
CA LEU A 4 36.89 14.10 16.72
C LEU A 4 35.62 14.39 17.53
N SER A 5 34.82 15.33 17.03
CA SER A 5 33.46 15.55 17.51
C SER A 5 32.55 14.47 16.92
N PHE A 6 32.03 13.59 17.76
CA PHE A 6 30.95 12.69 17.36
C PHE A 6 29.61 13.44 17.48
N PRO A 7 28.73 13.36 16.47
CA PRO A 7 27.41 13.95 16.57
C PRO A 7 26.64 13.32 17.74
N PHE A 8 26.12 14.17 18.63
CA PHE A 8 25.23 13.76 19.69
C PHE A 8 23.93 13.25 19.07
N ILE A 9 23.75 11.93 19.04
CA ILE A 9 22.48 11.31 18.66
C ILE A 9 21.59 11.34 19.90
N PRO A 10 20.49 12.14 19.91
CA PRO A 10 19.60 12.17 21.06
C PRO A 10 19.01 10.77 21.29
N PRO A 11 18.80 10.37 22.56
CA PRO A 11 18.21 9.06 22.86
C PRO A 11 16.85 8.94 22.16
N PRO A 12 16.51 7.76 21.63
CA PRO A 12 15.22 7.54 20.99
C PRO A 12 14.08 7.92 21.95
N THR A 13 13.19 8.78 21.49
CA THR A 13 12.02 9.20 22.27
C THR A 13 11.12 8.00 22.56
N ALA A 14 10.30 8.07 23.63
CA ALA A 14 9.34 7.01 23.94
C ALA A 14 8.43 6.66 22.75
N ALA A 15 8.07 7.65 21.93
CA ALA A 15 7.32 7.46 20.69
C ALA A 15 8.08 6.62 19.64
N PHE A 16 9.39 6.83 19.49
CA PHE A 16 10.23 6.03 18.61
C PHE A 16 10.36 4.58 19.10
N ALA A 17 10.56 4.38 20.41
CA ALA A 17 10.61 3.05 20.99
C ALA A 17 9.28 2.29 20.81
N ALA A 18 8.15 2.97 21.08
CA ALA A 18 6.81 2.41 20.88
C ALA A 18 6.56 2.03 19.41
N THR A 19 6.91 2.92 18.48
CA THR A 19 6.84 2.67 17.03
C THR A 19 7.57 1.40 16.62
N ARG A 20 8.81 1.25 17.12
CA ARG A 20 9.65 0.09 16.83
C ARG A 20 9.05 -1.20 17.36
N LEU A 21 8.46 -1.15 18.56
CA LEU A 21 7.77 -2.30 19.14
C LEU A 21 6.53 -2.67 18.34
N MET A 22 5.69 -1.69 17.96
CA MET A 22 4.49 -1.90 17.16
C MET A 22 4.80 -2.53 15.78
N LEU A 23 5.81 -2.02 15.07
CA LEU A 23 6.25 -2.60 13.79
C LEU A 23 6.77 -4.04 13.97
N LYS A 24 7.57 -4.27 15.01
CA LYS A 24 8.11 -5.61 15.30
C LYS A 24 7.03 -6.62 15.64
N ASP A 25 6.06 -6.21 16.44
CA ASP A 25 4.93 -7.04 16.84
C ASP A 25 4.10 -7.44 15.62
N VAL A 26 3.74 -6.47 14.77
CA VAL A 26 3.03 -6.74 13.50
C VAL A 26 3.81 -7.69 12.60
N MET A 27 5.12 -7.46 12.41
CA MET A 27 5.96 -8.38 11.61
C MET A 27 6.05 -9.79 12.24
N ALA A 28 5.95 -9.90 13.57
CA ALA A 28 5.92 -11.19 14.23
C ALA A 28 4.59 -11.93 14.00
N SER A 29 3.46 -11.23 14.15
CA SER A 29 2.13 -11.77 13.86
C SER A 29 1.99 -12.20 12.40
N LEU A 30 2.51 -11.41 11.46
CA LEU A 30 2.49 -11.75 10.03
C LEU A 30 3.24 -13.04 9.72
N ARG A 31 4.43 -13.23 10.31
CA ARG A 31 5.19 -14.47 10.17
C ARG A 31 4.42 -15.69 10.67
N THR A 32 3.79 -15.58 11.84
CA THR A 32 2.98 -16.69 12.39
C THR A 32 1.70 -16.95 11.59
N GLY A 33 1.23 -15.95 10.83
CA GLY A 33 0.01 -16.04 10.03
C GLY A 33 0.20 -16.47 8.57
N GLY A 34 1.41 -16.84 8.14
CA GLY A 34 1.69 -17.23 6.74
C GLY A 34 1.97 -16.06 5.79
N TYR A 35 2.46 -14.94 6.31
CA TYR A 35 2.84 -13.73 5.57
C TYR A 35 4.31 -13.38 5.83
N SER A 36 5.18 -14.39 5.90
CA SER A 36 6.60 -14.24 6.25
C SER A 36 7.37 -13.39 5.24
N ILE A 37 7.01 -13.49 3.95
CA ILE A 37 7.64 -12.70 2.89
C ILE A 37 7.27 -11.22 3.03
N VAL A 38 6.01 -10.93 3.38
CA VAL A 38 5.56 -9.55 3.66
C VAL A 38 6.29 -8.99 4.88
N ALA A 39 6.42 -9.77 5.94
CA ALA A 39 7.17 -9.37 7.13
C ALA A 39 8.64 -9.06 6.80
N LEU A 40 9.27 -9.86 5.92
CA LEU A 40 10.63 -9.60 5.44
C LEU A 40 10.71 -8.31 4.61
N ALA A 41 9.78 -8.10 3.68
CA ALA A 41 9.73 -6.90 2.86
C ALA A 41 9.51 -5.62 3.72
N MET A 42 8.65 -5.70 4.74
CA MET A 42 8.49 -4.63 5.74
C MET A 42 9.77 -4.39 6.54
N ARG A 43 10.53 -5.45 6.86
CA ARG A 43 11.82 -5.33 7.56
C ARG A 43 12.86 -4.59 6.71
N VAL A 44 12.87 -4.80 5.40
CA VAL A 44 13.75 -4.10 4.46
C VAL A 44 13.38 -2.62 4.37
N LYS A 45 12.08 -2.29 4.25
CA LYS A 45 11.56 -0.91 4.22
C LYS A 45 11.39 -0.26 5.61
N TYR A 46 11.99 -0.84 6.64
CA TYR A 46 11.76 -0.41 8.02
C TYR A 46 12.03 1.09 8.25
N PRO A 47 13.11 1.70 7.72
CA PRO A 47 13.37 3.13 7.91
C PRO A 47 12.21 3.99 7.42
N GLU A 48 11.70 3.73 6.22
CA GLU A 48 10.59 4.49 5.62
C GLU A 48 9.28 4.28 6.39
N LEU A 49 9.02 3.05 6.82
CA LEU A 49 7.82 2.71 7.61
C LEU A 49 7.85 3.32 9.02
N ALA A 50 9.03 3.47 9.61
CA ALA A 50 9.22 4.08 10.92
C ALA A 50 8.94 5.59 10.90
N ASP A 51 9.05 6.25 9.75
CA ASP A 51 8.80 7.68 9.59
C ASP A 51 7.31 8.02 9.37
N LEU A 52 6.48 7.05 9.00
CA LEU A 52 5.04 7.25 8.81
C LEU A 52 4.31 7.44 10.14
N LYS A 53 3.29 8.30 10.21
CA LYS A 53 2.47 8.43 11.44
C LYS A 53 1.62 7.18 11.68
N SER A 54 1.11 6.62 10.61
CA SER A 54 0.30 5.39 10.56
C SER A 54 0.36 4.81 9.15
N MET A 55 -0.14 3.60 8.94
CA MET A 55 -0.22 3.01 7.59
C MET A 55 -1.29 1.93 7.49
N THR A 56 -1.79 1.74 6.28
CA THR A 56 -2.55 0.55 5.88
C THR A 56 -1.72 -0.25 4.89
N VAL A 57 -1.49 -1.53 5.18
CA VAL A 57 -0.71 -2.45 4.36
C VAL A 57 -1.65 -3.45 3.72
N PHE A 58 -1.54 -3.65 2.41
CA PHE A 58 -2.24 -4.70 1.70
C PHE A 58 -1.29 -5.86 1.41
N ALA A 59 -1.43 -6.92 2.18
CA ALA A 59 -0.53 -8.06 2.25
C ALA A 59 -1.01 -9.25 1.41
N ILE A 60 -0.08 -10.08 0.95
CA ILE A 60 -0.36 -11.32 0.22
C ILE A 60 0.25 -12.47 1.01
N ASP A 61 -0.48 -13.58 1.12
CA ASP A 61 0.02 -14.79 1.80
C ASP A 61 1.18 -15.44 1.03
N ASP A 62 2.04 -16.15 1.74
CA ASP A 62 3.29 -16.69 1.20
C ASP A 62 3.05 -17.62 0.00
N LEU A 63 1.95 -18.40 0.01
CA LEU A 63 1.58 -19.29 -1.11
C LEU A 63 1.23 -18.48 -2.37
N SER A 64 0.36 -17.47 -2.22
CA SER A 64 -0.10 -16.64 -3.34
C SER A 64 1.03 -15.83 -3.99
N ILE A 65 2.13 -15.57 -3.28
CA ILE A 65 3.35 -14.95 -3.83
C ILE A 65 4.04 -15.86 -4.85
N PHE A 66 4.09 -17.18 -4.60
CA PHE A 66 4.74 -18.13 -5.50
C PHE A 66 3.83 -18.60 -6.63
N ASP A 67 2.51 -18.61 -6.44
CA ASP A 67 1.55 -19.14 -7.42
C ASP A 67 1.30 -18.19 -8.62
N GLY A 68 1.49 -16.88 -8.45
CA GLY A 68 0.97 -15.87 -9.37
C GLY A 68 1.95 -15.24 -10.38
N GLY A 69 3.21 -15.71 -10.47
CA GLY A 69 4.25 -15.17 -11.37
C GLY A 69 4.76 -13.74 -11.04
N ASN A 70 3.91 -12.89 -10.48
CA ASN A 70 4.16 -11.47 -10.19
C ASN A 70 4.54 -11.22 -8.71
N GLY A 71 4.76 -12.28 -7.92
CA GLY A 71 5.12 -12.14 -6.50
C GLY A 71 6.45 -11.43 -6.27
N HIS A 72 7.40 -11.56 -7.20
CA HIS A 72 8.68 -10.86 -7.12
C HIS A 72 8.51 -9.33 -7.24
N GLU A 73 7.62 -8.86 -8.12
CA GLU A 73 7.31 -7.44 -8.29
C GLU A 73 6.63 -6.87 -7.03
N TYR A 74 5.80 -7.66 -6.35
CA TYR A 74 5.17 -7.27 -5.10
C TYR A 74 6.21 -6.95 -4.01
N VAL A 75 7.20 -7.83 -3.82
CA VAL A 75 8.24 -7.63 -2.80
C VAL A 75 9.09 -6.40 -3.11
N ALA A 76 9.51 -6.23 -4.36
CA ALA A 76 10.27 -5.07 -4.80
C ALA A 76 9.48 -3.75 -4.65
N ASN A 77 8.18 -3.79 -4.95
CA ASN A 77 7.30 -2.62 -4.98
C ASN A 77 6.28 -2.63 -3.83
N LEU A 78 6.70 -3.06 -2.63
CA LEU A 78 5.79 -3.08 -1.46
C LEU A 78 5.22 -1.68 -1.15
N GLY A 79 5.91 -0.60 -1.51
CA GLY A 79 5.41 0.77 -1.31
C GLY A 79 4.11 1.08 -2.05
N PHE A 80 3.90 0.50 -3.23
CA PHE A 80 2.64 0.59 -3.98
C PHE A 80 1.47 -0.10 -3.26
N HIS A 81 1.75 -1.01 -2.32
CA HIS A 81 0.76 -1.75 -1.55
C HIS A 81 0.54 -1.16 -0.16
N ILE A 82 1.09 0.02 0.11
CA ILE A 82 0.98 0.72 1.40
C ILE A 82 0.34 2.08 1.19
N VAL A 83 -0.73 2.35 1.93
CA VAL A 83 -1.34 3.68 2.06
C VAL A 83 -0.74 4.36 3.29
N PRO A 84 0.11 5.38 3.12
CA PRO A 84 0.77 6.03 4.24
C PRO A 84 -0.15 6.99 4.98
N ASN A 85 0.09 7.15 6.28
CA ASN A 85 -0.57 8.11 7.18
C ASN A 85 -2.09 7.96 7.28
N ARG A 86 -2.61 6.75 7.02
CA ARG A 86 -4.02 6.42 7.17
C ARG A 86 -4.19 5.02 7.74
N LEU A 87 -4.97 4.90 8.80
CA LEU A 87 -5.50 3.62 9.26
C LEU A 87 -6.84 3.44 8.57
N LEU A 88 -6.98 2.36 7.82
CA LEU A 88 -8.24 1.99 7.20
C LEU A 88 -8.66 0.67 7.83
N MET A 89 -9.42 0.72 8.92
CA MET A 89 -10.01 -0.50 9.47
C MET A 89 -11.07 -1.05 8.49
N ALA A 90 -11.49 -2.30 8.67
CA ALA A 90 -12.54 -2.91 7.86
C ALA A 90 -13.78 -2.02 7.72
N SER A 91 -14.21 -1.41 8.83
CA SER A 91 -15.39 -0.55 8.89
C SER A 91 -15.28 0.72 8.03
N GLU A 92 -14.07 1.24 7.84
CA GLU A 92 -13.79 2.40 7.00
C GLU A 92 -13.58 1.97 5.54
N LEU A 93 -12.84 0.88 5.34
CA LEU A 93 -12.50 0.37 4.03
C LEU A 93 -13.76 -0.02 3.24
N VAL A 94 -14.71 -0.73 3.85
CA VAL A 94 -15.94 -1.17 3.17
C VAL A 94 -16.89 -0.02 2.82
N ARG A 95 -16.71 1.15 3.44
CA ARG A 95 -17.53 2.35 3.19
C ARG A 95 -16.96 3.25 2.11
N LEU A 96 -15.76 2.93 1.58
CA LEU A 96 -15.18 3.73 0.51
C LEU A 96 -16.03 3.58 -0.77
N PRO A 97 -16.51 4.70 -1.35
CA PRO A 97 -17.23 4.68 -2.61
C PRO A 97 -16.38 4.19 -3.77
N HIS A 98 -17.06 3.80 -4.85
CA HIS A 98 -16.44 3.54 -6.15
C HIS A 98 -15.60 4.74 -6.60
N ASP A 99 -14.51 4.47 -7.32
CA ASP A 99 -13.53 5.46 -7.78
C ASP A 99 -12.77 6.22 -6.68
N THR A 100 -12.91 5.83 -5.41
CA THR A 100 -12.09 6.42 -4.34
C THR A 100 -10.61 6.16 -4.61
N GLU A 101 -9.82 7.23 -4.67
CA GLU A 101 -8.38 7.18 -4.87
C GLU A 101 -7.64 7.15 -3.52
N LEU A 102 -6.74 6.19 -3.36
CA LEU A 102 -5.88 6.01 -2.19
C LEU A 102 -4.43 6.22 -2.62
N LEU A 103 -3.80 7.30 -2.14
CA LEU A 103 -2.39 7.56 -2.41
C LEU A 103 -1.52 6.47 -1.76
N THR A 104 -0.50 6.01 -2.49
CA THR A 104 0.44 5.00 -2.00
C THR A 104 1.72 5.63 -1.49
N MET A 105 2.60 4.82 -0.90
CA MET A 105 3.93 5.26 -0.49
C MET A 105 4.85 5.51 -1.71
N ASP A 106 4.57 4.86 -2.84
CA ASP A 106 5.22 5.17 -4.11
C ASP A 106 4.72 6.52 -4.62
N ARG A 107 5.65 7.46 -4.85
CA ARG A 107 5.30 8.85 -5.18
C ARG A 107 4.52 8.94 -6.50
N GLY A 108 3.38 9.63 -6.46
CA GLY A 108 2.53 9.85 -7.63
C GLY A 108 1.63 8.65 -7.97
N GLU A 109 1.71 7.56 -7.22
CA GLU A 109 0.99 6.33 -7.48
C GLU A 109 -0.19 6.17 -6.54
N LYS A 110 -1.28 5.62 -7.09
CA LYS A 110 -2.56 5.49 -6.39
C LYS A 110 -3.23 4.16 -6.65
N LEU A 111 -3.98 3.74 -5.65
CA LEU A 111 -4.95 2.65 -5.75
C LEU A 111 -6.34 3.26 -5.93
N VAL A 112 -7.23 2.54 -6.60
CA VAL A 112 -8.60 2.98 -6.88
C VAL A 112 -9.56 1.90 -6.41
N VAL A 113 -10.59 2.29 -5.67
CA VAL A 113 -11.69 1.38 -5.33
C VAL A 113 -12.51 1.10 -6.58
N THR A 114 -12.50 -0.16 -7.01
CA THR A 114 -13.15 -0.63 -8.25
C THR A 114 -14.45 -1.41 -7.97
N THR A 115 -14.65 -1.83 -6.73
CA THR A 115 -15.91 -2.43 -6.28
C THR A 115 -16.07 -2.08 -4.81
N GLU A 116 -17.17 -1.41 -4.48
CA GLU A 116 -17.50 -0.99 -3.12
C GLU A 116 -17.68 -2.19 -2.17
N GLY A 117 -17.43 -1.94 -0.89
CA GLY A 117 -17.72 -2.93 0.15
C GLY A 117 -19.20 -2.96 0.53
N GLY A 118 -19.56 -3.86 1.46
CA GLY A 118 -20.93 -3.95 1.98
C GLY A 118 -21.92 -4.73 1.12
N ASN A 119 -21.55 -5.13 -0.09
CA ASN A 119 -22.39 -5.90 -1.04
C ASN A 119 -22.51 -7.41 -0.70
N GLY A 120 -22.12 -7.81 0.52
CA GLY A 120 -22.14 -9.19 0.99
C GLY A 120 -21.00 -10.08 0.45
N PRO A 121 -20.96 -11.38 0.84
CA PRO A 121 -19.85 -12.28 0.52
C PRO A 121 -19.68 -12.60 -0.97
N LEU A 122 -20.75 -12.48 -1.75
CA LEU A 122 -20.78 -12.81 -3.18
C LEU A 122 -20.18 -11.71 -4.05
N VAL A 123 -20.18 -10.46 -3.57
CA VAL A 123 -19.58 -9.30 -4.26
C VAL A 123 -18.56 -8.66 -3.33
N PRO A 124 -17.37 -9.28 -3.20
CA PRO A 124 -16.34 -8.78 -2.30
C PRO A 124 -15.79 -7.46 -2.82
N MET A 125 -15.39 -6.58 -1.89
CA MET A 125 -14.72 -5.33 -2.21
C MET A 125 -13.46 -5.56 -3.05
N ARG A 126 -13.21 -4.66 -4.01
CA ARG A 126 -12.03 -4.71 -4.88
C ARG A 126 -11.34 -3.36 -5.00
N ILE A 127 -10.02 -3.39 -4.88
CA ILE A 127 -9.15 -2.24 -5.09
C ILE A 127 -8.21 -2.59 -6.25
N ASN A 128 -8.09 -1.72 -7.25
CA ASN A 128 -7.43 -2.02 -8.52
C ASN A 128 -7.84 -3.39 -9.11
N TYR A 129 -9.14 -3.72 -9.07
CA TYR A 129 -9.72 -4.99 -9.49
C TYR A 129 -9.29 -6.24 -8.70
N VAL A 130 -8.44 -6.08 -7.68
CA VAL A 130 -7.98 -7.14 -6.78
C VAL A 130 -8.94 -7.27 -5.61
N LYS A 131 -9.37 -8.51 -5.34
CA LYS A 131 -10.20 -8.83 -4.17
C LYS A 131 -9.40 -8.67 -2.88
N VAL A 132 -9.96 -7.93 -1.93
CA VAL A 132 -9.52 -7.93 -0.53
C VAL A 132 -10.12 -9.18 0.14
N LYS A 133 -9.27 -10.14 0.53
CA LYS A 133 -9.65 -11.45 1.09
C LYS A 133 -9.89 -11.39 2.58
N ASN A 134 -9.00 -10.75 3.32
CA ASN A 134 -8.99 -10.76 4.78
C ASN A 134 -8.95 -9.31 5.26
N LEU A 135 -10.00 -8.88 5.95
CA LEU A 135 -10.03 -7.55 6.56
C LEU A 135 -9.48 -7.62 7.98
N ASP A 136 -8.76 -6.58 8.39
CA ASP A 136 -8.18 -6.43 9.73
C ASP A 136 -7.34 -7.64 10.19
N LEU A 137 -6.54 -8.19 9.28
CA LEU A 137 -5.72 -9.39 9.49
C LEU A 137 -4.79 -9.25 10.71
N VAL A 138 -4.10 -8.12 10.79
CA VAL A 138 -3.28 -7.72 11.95
C VAL A 138 -3.42 -6.21 12.08
N TYR A 139 -3.64 -5.71 13.28
CA TYR A 139 -3.73 -4.27 13.49
C TYR A 139 -3.29 -3.84 14.88
N ASN A 140 -2.90 -2.57 14.98
CA ASN A 140 -2.71 -1.82 16.21
C ASN A 140 -3.04 -0.34 15.95
N ASN A 141 -2.77 0.53 16.91
CA ASN A 141 -3.04 1.97 16.79
C ASN A 141 -2.19 2.71 15.73
N ARG A 142 -1.32 2.02 14.97
CA ARG A 142 -0.43 2.60 13.97
C ARG A 142 -0.45 1.86 12.63
N ILE A 143 -0.78 0.59 12.61
CA ILE A 143 -0.70 -0.25 11.40
C ILE A 143 -1.98 -1.06 11.32
N VAL A 144 -2.58 -1.11 10.13
CA VAL A 144 -3.61 -2.08 9.78
C VAL A 144 -3.11 -2.88 8.59
N VAL A 145 -3.27 -4.20 8.63
CA VAL A 145 -2.95 -5.10 7.52
C VAL A 145 -4.22 -5.77 7.03
N HIS A 146 -4.45 -5.72 5.71
CA HIS A 146 -5.50 -6.48 5.03
C HIS A 146 -4.86 -7.49 4.08
N GLY A 147 -5.45 -8.68 3.95
CA GLY A 147 -5.03 -9.71 3.01
C GLY A 147 -5.63 -9.52 1.63
N LEU A 148 -4.84 -9.70 0.58
CA LEU A 148 -5.21 -9.67 -0.83
C LEU A 148 -5.15 -11.06 -1.46
N SER A 149 -5.83 -11.20 -2.59
CA SER A 149 -5.75 -12.39 -3.45
C SER A 149 -4.51 -12.42 -4.33
N THR A 150 -4.10 -11.27 -4.86
CA THR A 150 -2.95 -11.11 -5.76
C THR A 150 -2.32 -9.72 -5.53
N PRO A 151 -1.13 -9.43 -6.06
CA PRO A 151 -0.58 -8.07 -6.05
C PRO A 151 -1.49 -7.09 -6.78
N PHE A 152 -1.50 -5.83 -6.33
CA PHE A 152 -2.16 -4.76 -7.06
C PHE A 152 -1.43 -4.49 -8.39
N PRO A 153 -2.15 -4.49 -9.52
CA PRO A 153 -1.59 -4.01 -10.76
C PRO A 153 -1.53 -2.47 -10.75
N ARG A 154 -0.51 -1.92 -11.41
CA ARG A 154 -0.49 -0.49 -11.76
C ARG A 154 -1.47 -0.26 -12.91
N ILE A 155 -2.54 0.47 -12.65
CA ILE A 155 -3.52 0.82 -13.68
C ILE A 155 -3.00 2.04 -14.43
N ARG A 156 -2.48 1.84 -15.65
CA ARG A 156 -2.24 2.95 -16.57
C ARG A 156 -3.59 3.44 -17.07
N ARG A 157 -4.08 4.58 -16.58
CA ARG A 157 -5.15 5.30 -17.30
C ARG A 157 -4.53 5.74 -18.62
N HIS A 158 -4.99 5.20 -19.74
CA HIS A 158 -4.77 5.85 -21.04
C HIS A 158 -5.30 7.27 -20.90
N GLN A 159 -4.41 8.26 -20.89
CA GLN A 159 -4.80 9.63 -21.18
C GLN A 159 -5.34 9.58 -22.61
N ASN A 160 -6.66 9.76 -22.76
CA ASN A 160 -7.23 10.10 -24.05
C ASN A 160 -6.69 11.48 -24.42
N ASP A 161 -5.59 11.51 -25.16
CA ASP A 161 -5.06 12.70 -25.83
C ASP A 161 -5.86 13.06 -27.10
N GLY A 162 -7.00 12.39 -27.31
CA GLY A 162 -7.88 12.56 -28.47
C GLY A 162 -8.68 13.87 -28.50
N THR A 163 -8.28 14.91 -27.76
CA THR A 163 -8.91 16.25 -27.85
C THR A 163 -8.08 17.26 -28.64
N GLN A 164 -6.81 16.97 -28.98
CA GLN A 164 -6.00 17.87 -29.81
C GLN A 164 -6.10 17.56 -31.32
N GLU A 165 -6.19 16.29 -31.73
CA GLU A 165 -6.27 15.93 -33.16
C GLU A 165 -7.58 16.39 -33.85
N PHE A 166 -8.70 16.44 -33.13
CA PHE A 166 -9.97 16.92 -33.71
C PHE A 166 -10.02 18.44 -33.90
N GLN A 167 -9.24 19.22 -33.13
CA GLN A 167 -9.15 20.67 -33.32
C GLN A 167 -8.20 21.04 -34.47
N GLU A 168 -7.15 20.27 -34.71
CA GLU A 168 -6.25 20.46 -35.85
C GLU A 168 -6.92 20.09 -37.18
N MET A 169 -7.76 19.04 -37.22
CA MET A 169 -8.55 18.68 -38.41
C MET A 169 -9.64 19.71 -38.77
N MET A 170 -10.10 20.53 -37.81
CA MET A 170 -11.15 21.54 -38.04
C MET A 170 -10.61 22.93 -38.43
N MET A 171 -9.29 23.13 -38.43
CA MET A 171 -8.66 24.42 -38.80
C MET A 171 -7.86 24.38 -40.11
N GLY A 172 -7.80 23.22 -40.78
CA GLY A 172 -7.06 23.06 -42.04
C GLY A 172 -7.90 23.27 -43.30
N THR A 173 -8.37 24.50 -43.58
CA THR A 173 -8.73 24.90 -44.96
C THR A 173 -8.58 26.40 -45.16
N VAL A 174 -7.39 26.87 -45.51
CA VAL A 174 -7.21 28.02 -46.43
C VAL A 174 -5.90 27.85 -47.20
N GLN A 175 -5.99 27.33 -48.42
CA GLN A 175 -5.23 27.82 -49.57
C GLN A 175 -6.02 27.56 -50.85
#